data_AF-C4Z9J6-F1
#
_entry.id   AF-C4Z9J6-F1
#
_cell.length_a   1.000
_cell.length_b   1.000
_cell.length_c   1.000
_cell.angle_alpha   90.00
_cell.angle_beta   90.00
_cell.angle_gamma   90.00
#
_symmetry.space_group_name_H-M   'P 1'
#
loop_
_entity.id
_entity.type
_entity.pdbx_description
1 polymer ?
#
loop_
_entity_poly.entity_id
_entity_poly.type
_entity_poly.pdbx_seq_one_letter_code
_entity_poly.pdbx_strand_id
1 'polypeptide(L)' 'MKLFKETPVNDGYKTLQDDIKKTTDELQIVYTNLENVVEPDLIDYYIYQAKAVSMRYKFLLNCAKRLNEV' A
#
# COMPACT_ATOMS: atom_id res chain seq x y z
N MET A 1 -19.04 32.50 17.30
CA MET A 1 -18.74 32.10 15.90
C MET A 1 -18.54 30.60 15.86
N LYS A 2 -19.26 29.90 14.98
CA LYS A 2 -19.15 28.46 14.82
C LYS A 2 -17.86 28.13 14.08
N LEU A 3 -16.92 27.48 14.74
CA LEU A 3 -15.64 27.04 14.18
C LEU A 3 -15.73 25.55 13.82
N PHE A 4 -16.69 25.18 12.97
CA PHE A 4 -16.71 23.85 12.38
C PHE A 4 -15.73 23.89 11.21
N LYS A 5 -14.53 23.37 11.44
CA LYS A 5 -13.62 23.03 10.33
C LYS A 5 -14.29 21.86 9.62
N GLU A 6 -14.85 22.13 8.43
CA GLU A 6 -15.37 21.07 7.57
C GLU A 6 -14.25 20.07 7.34
N THR A 7 -14.37 18.89 7.93
CA THR A 7 -13.54 17.76 7.57
C THR A 7 -13.81 17.52 6.09
N PRO A 8 -12.80 17.55 5.20
CA PRO A 8 -13.05 17.23 3.80
C PRO A 8 -13.70 15.86 3.77
N VAL A 9 -14.85 15.75 3.10
CA VAL A 9 -15.52 14.48 2.84
C VAL A 9 -14.53 13.66 2.03
N ASN A 10 -13.75 12.84 2.73
CA ASN A 10 -12.77 11.97 2.13
C ASN A 10 -13.58 10.90 1.42
N ASP A 11 -13.63 10.98 0.09
CA ASP A 11 -14.12 9.89 -0.72
C ASP A 11 -13.20 8.70 -0.47
N GLY A 12 -13.58 7.86 0.51
CA GLY A 12 -12.76 6.75 1.00
C GLY A 12 -12.36 5.80 -0.12
N TYR A 13 -13.10 5.81 -1.23
CA TYR A 13 -12.77 5.09 -2.45
C TYR A 13 -11.56 5.65 -3.18
N LYS A 14 -11.46 6.99 -3.34
CA LYS A 14 -10.31 7.65 -3.97
C LYS A 14 -9.04 7.47 -3.16
N THR A 15 -9.12 7.60 -1.83
CA THR A 15 -8.00 7.32 -0.93
C THR A 15 -7.54 5.86 -1.02
N LEU A 16 -8.47 4.92 -1.09
CA LEU A 16 -8.15 3.50 -1.21
C LEU A 16 -7.46 3.18 -2.54
N GLN A 17 -7.94 3.73 -3.66
CA GLN A 17 -7.30 3.55 -4.96
C GLN A 17 -5.87 4.12 -4.97
N ASP A 18 -5.66 5.29 -4.39
CA ASP A 18 -4.34 5.91 -4.27
C ASP A 18 -3.39 5.05 -3.42
N ASP A 19 -3.88 4.49 -2.31
CA ASP A 19 -3.08 3.62 -1.43
C ASP A 19 -2.75 2.27 -2.09
N ILE A 20 -3.67 1.71 -2.87
CA ILE A 20 -3.41 0.52 -3.69
C ILE A 20 -2.29 0.83 -4.69
N LYS A 21 -2.41 1.93 -5.43
CA LYS A 21 -1.41 2.33 -6.44
C LYS A 21 -0.02 2.52 -5.79
N LYS A 22 0.08 3.30 -4.73
CA LYS A 22 1.35 3.49 -3.99
C LYS A 22 1.93 2.17 -3.51
N THR A 23 1.08 1.26 -3.03
CA THR A 23 1.54 -0.06 -2.57
C THR A 23 2.01 -0.94 -3.72
N THR A 24 1.40 -0.85 -4.90
CA THR A 24 1.88 -1.53 -6.11
C THR A 24 3.22 -0.97 -6.58
N ASP A 25 3.38 0.35 -6.59
CA ASP A 25 4.65 1.00 -6.94
C ASP A 25 5.77 0.59 -5.96
N GLU A 26 5.47 0.56 -4.66
CA GLU A 26 6.42 0.09 -3.64
C GLU A 26 6.78 -1.40 -3.84
N LEU A 27 5.80 -2.28 -4.11
CA LEU A 27 6.09 -3.69 -4.43
C LEU A 27 7.07 -3.81 -5.60
N GLN A 28 6.83 -3.05 -6.67
CA GLN A 28 7.69 -3.09 -7.85
C GLN A 28 9.12 -2.67 -7.50
N ILE A 29 9.29 -1.58 -6.74
CA ILE A 29 10.60 -1.10 -6.28
C ILE A 29 11.30 -2.17 -5.43
N VAL A 30 10.58 -2.78 -4.48
CA VAL A 30 11.16 -3.81 -3.60
C VAL A 30 11.59 -5.04 -4.39
N TYR A 31 10.79 -5.52 -5.34
CA TYR A 31 11.15 -6.66 -6.18
C TYR A 31 12.33 -6.33 -7.10
N THR A 32 12.38 -5.14 -7.70
CA THR A 32 13.52 -4.69 -8.50
C THR A 32 14.80 -4.62 -7.65
N ASN A 33 14.72 -4.12 -6.42
CA ASN A 33 15.89 -4.08 -5.54
C ASN A 33 16.34 -5.49 -5.11
N LEU A 34 15.38 -6.38 -4.80
CA LEU A 34 15.67 -7.76 -4.42
C LEU A 34 16.32 -8.57 -5.56
N GLU A 35 16.00 -8.27 -6.82
CA GLU A 35 16.61 -8.92 -7.98
C GLU A 35 18.08 -8.53 -8.17
N ASN A 36 18.46 -7.30 -7.79
CA ASN A 36 19.78 -6.75 -8.06
C ASN A 36 20.72 -6.73 -6.84
N VAL A 37 20.20 -6.96 -5.63
CA VAL A 37 20.98 -6.95 -4.39
C VAL A 37 21.83 -8.21 -4.25
N VAL A 38 23.06 -8.06 -3.76
CA VAL A 38 24.01 -9.17 -3.57
C VAL A 38 24.47 -9.31 -2.11
N GLU A 39 24.30 -8.27 -1.30
CA GLU A 39 24.58 -8.30 0.13
C GLU A 39 23.59 -9.21 0.87
N PRO A 40 24.05 -10.28 1.55
CA PRO A 40 23.17 -11.24 2.24
C PRO A 40 22.20 -10.61 3.23
N ASP A 41 22.66 -9.67 4.06
CA ASP A 41 21.81 -8.99 5.04
C ASP A 41 20.72 -8.14 4.38
N LEU A 42 21.01 -7.57 3.21
CA LEU A 42 20.04 -6.78 2.45
C LEU A 42 19.05 -7.67 1.70
N ILE A 43 19.46 -8.87 1.26
CA ILE A 43 18.55 -9.87 0.70
C ILE A 43 17.46 -10.20 1.72
N ASP A 44 17.85 -10.53 2.95
CA ASP A 44 16.89 -10.84 4.03
C ASP A 44 15.98 -9.64 4.32
N TYR A 45 16.54 -8.43 4.40
CA TYR A 45 15.77 -7.20 4.55
C TYR A 45 14.70 -7.05 3.46
N TYR A 46 15.07 -7.19 2.18
CA TYR A 46 14.14 -7.04 1.06
C TYR A 46 13.10 -8.16 1.00
N ILE A 47 13.42 -9.38 1.44
CA ILE A 47 12.44 -10.46 1.60
C ILE A 47 11.37 -10.08 2.64
N TYR A 48 11.79 -9.58 3.81
CA TYR A 48 10.85 -9.13 4.84
C TYR A 48 10.03 -7.93 4.37
N GLN A 49 10.65 -6.99 3.67
CA GLN A 49 9.97 -5.84 3.10
C GLN A 49 8.92 -6.28 2.07
N ALA A 50 9.29 -7.12 1.10
CA ALA A 50 8.37 -7.64 0.08
C ALA A 50 7.15 -8.32 0.72
N LYS A 51 7.37 -9.08 1.80
CA LYS A 51 6.29 -9.72 2.55
C LYS A 51 5.37 -8.70 3.23
N ALA A 52 5.93 -7.69 3.90
CA ALA A 52 5.16 -6.65 4.57
C ALA A 52 4.30 -5.85 3.56
N VAL A 53 4.89 -5.42 2.45
CA VAL A 53 4.18 -4.66 1.41
C VAL A 53 3.12 -5.54 0.73
N SER A 54 3.40 -6.83 0.49
CA SER A 54 2.43 -7.79 -0.06
C SER A 54 1.23 -7.99 0.87
N MET A 55 1.45 -8.04 2.19
CA MET A 55 0.38 -8.12 3.18
C MET A 55 -0.49 -6.87 3.15
N ARG A 56 0.11 -5.68 3.06
CA ARG A 56 -0.62 -4.41 2.90
C ARG A 56 -1.44 -4.40 1.62
N TYR A 57 -0.86 -4.83 0.50
CA TYR A 57 -1.55 -4.91 -0.79
C TYR A 57 -2.78 -5.82 -0.71
N LYS A 58 -2.63 -7.03 -0.16
CA LYS A 58 -3.72 -7.98 0.03
C LYS A 58 -4.84 -7.41 0.91
N PHE A 59 -4.48 -6.69 1.98
CA PHE A 59 -5.46 -6.02 2.82
C PHE A 59 -6.25 -4.95 2.04
N LEU A 60 -5.57 -4.08 1.30
CA LEU A 60 -6.21 -3.02 0.52
C LEU A 60 -7.13 -3.57 -0.58
N LEU A 61 -6.70 -4.62 -1.27
CA LEU A 61 -7.56 -5.32 -2.25
C LEU A 61 -8.81 -5.90 -1.60
N ASN A 62 -8.70 -6.46 -0.39
CA ASN A 62 -9.87 -6.94 0.34
C ASN A 62 -10.81 -5.79 0.75
N CYS A 63 -10.27 -4.61 1.10
CA CYS A 63 -11.09 -3.42 1.32
C CYS A 63 -11.84 -3.01 0.06
N ALA A 64 -11.18 -3.02 -1.10
CA ALA A 64 -11.79 -2.63 -2.38
C ALA A 64 -12.90 -3.60 -2.79
N LYS A 65 -12.69 -4.91 -2.61
CA LYS A 65 -13.72 -5.93 -2.84
C LYS A 65 -14.97 -5.68 -2.00
N ARG A 66 -14.80 -5.45 -0.69
CA ARG A 66 -15.92 -5.17 0.21
C ARG A 66 -16.70 -3.91 -0.17
N LEU A 67 -16.02 -2.87 -0.67
CA LEU A 67 -16.71 -1.65 -1.14
C LEU A 67 -17.51 -1.87 -2.43
N ASN A 68 -17.09 -2.81 -3.28
CA ASN A 68 -17.78 -3.14 -4.53
C ASN A 68 -18.90 -4.18 -4.35
N GLU A 69 -18.99 -4.82 -3.19
CA GLU A 69 -20.05 -5.76 -2.80
C GLU A 69 -21.23 -5.07 -2.07
N VAL A 70 -21.15 -3.75 -1.85
CA VAL A 70 -22.22 -2.89 -1.29
C VAL A 70 -22.98 -2.23 -2.43
#